data_AF-A0A6G3RC15-F1
#
_entry.id   AF-A0A6G3RC15-F1
#
_cell.length_a   1.000
_cell.length_b   1.000
_cell.length_c   1.000
_cell.angle_alpha   90.00
_cell.angle_beta   90.00
_cell.angle_gamma   90.00
#
_symmetry.space_group_name_H-M   'P 1'
#
loop_
_entity.id
_entity.type
_entity.pdbx_description
1 polymer ?
#
loop_
_entity_poly.entity_id
_entity_poly.type
_entity_poly.pdbx_seq_one_letter_code
_entity_poly.pdbx_strand_id
1 'polypeptide(L)'
;MSRPATDGVRADVHAFQARATDAELDDLRARLAAARLPEAETVHGAAPGPRRWDQGVPLADLVEVVDYWRTEYDWRAFEERLDRIGQFRTTVDGLGIHFLHRRSPHTDATPLLMTHGWPGSVAEFVDVVDELADPGDATAPAFHVVVPSLPGFGYSDKPATTGWGTEKIAAAWVELMRRLGHDRFLAHGGDWGGNITTVLGGRFPAHVLGVHTLFAEAPPGLTTEGLTETERAWTEETRDFWRHRAAYAKQQATRPQTVGYALVDSPVGLLAWILDKFAEWTDTEDSPFETLSLDRVLDDVTLYWLTRTGASAGRIYYESHNSLDPGLRVDVPSAITMYPRDIEKTPRPWAQERYRKIVRWNAPERGGHFPSLEMPEYFVADLRAGLAAVLAACDG
;
A
#
# COMPACT_ATOMS: atom_id res chain seq x y z
N MET A 1 -41.69 -18.69 27.38
CA MET A 1 -41.08 -19.02 26.07
C MET A 1 -40.84 -17.71 25.33
N SER A 2 -39.70 -17.07 25.57
CA SER A 2 -39.31 -15.84 24.89
C SER A 2 -38.47 -16.19 23.68
N ARG A 3 -38.89 -15.74 22.49
CA ARG A 3 -38.03 -15.72 21.29
C ARG A 3 -36.84 -14.80 21.58
N PRO A 4 -35.60 -15.17 21.21
CA PRO A 4 -34.51 -14.22 21.23
C PRO A 4 -34.78 -13.14 20.19
N ALA A 5 -34.59 -11.89 20.60
CA ALA A 5 -34.57 -10.75 19.70
C ALA A 5 -33.50 -10.98 18.63
N THR A 6 -33.88 -10.81 17.38
CA THR A 6 -32.97 -10.80 16.25
C THR A 6 -32.06 -9.59 16.34
N ASP A 7 -30.74 -9.83 16.42
CA ASP A 7 -29.67 -8.86 16.22
C ASP A 7 -29.84 -8.18 14.84
N GLY A 8 -30.53 -7.04 14.82
CA GLY A 8 -30.64 -6.17 13.66
C GLY A 8 -29.36 -5.33 13.52
N VAL A 9 -28.78 -5.35 12.32
CA VAL A 9 -27.56 -4.62 11.86
C VAL A 9 -26.22 -5.36 12.04
N ARG A 10 -26.15 -6.62 11.56
CA ARG A 10 -24.89 -7.33 11.27
C ARG A 10 -24.77 -7.71 9.76
N ALA A 11 -25.54 -7.06 8.90
CA ALA A 11 -26.14 -7.74 7.73
C ALA A 11 -25.45 -7.63 6.35
N ASP A 12 -24.43 -6.79 6.12
CA ASP A 12 -23.93 -6.55 4.74
C ASP A 12 -22.45 -6.89 4.52
N VAL A 13 -21.83 -7.70 5.39
CA VAL A 13 -20.48 -8.25 5.16
C VAL A 13 -20.61 -9.70 4.69
N HIS A 14 -20.05 -10.00 3.53
CA HIS A 14 -20.13 -11.33 2.92
C HIS A 14 -18.74 -11.90 2.69
N ALA A 15 -18.59 -13.20 2.86
CA ALA A 15 -17.40 -13.90 2.40
C ALA A 15 -17.26 -13.68 0.88
N PHE A 16 -16.02 -13.44 0.46
CA PHE A 16 -15.68 -13.24 -0.93
C PHE A 16 -14.61 -14.26 -1.29
N GLN A 17 -14.71 -14.83 -2.48
CA GLN A 17 -13.67 -15.71 -3.03
C GLN A 17 -13.59 -15.40 -4.52
N ALA A 18 -12.58 -14.61 -4.89
CA ALA A 18 -12.27 -14.42 -6.29
C ALA A 18 -11.45 -15.60 -6.78
N ARG A 19 -11.85 -16.14 -7.93
CA ARG A 19 -11.10 -17.17 -8.64
C ARG A 19 -11.05 -16.79 -10.11
N ALA A 20 -9.85 -16.52 -10.62
CA ALA A 20 -9.61 -16.30 -12.03
C ALA A 20 -9.96 -17.59 -12.80
N THR A 21 -10.64 -17.43 -13.92
CA THR A 21 -10.92 -18.55 -14.82
C THR A 21 -9.65 -18.99 -15.53
N ASP A 22 -9.56 -20.26 -15.91
CA ASP A 22 -8.43 -20.73 -16.73
C ASP A 22 -8.33 -19.95 -18.06
N ALA A 23 -9.48 -19.52 -18.61
CA ALA A 23 -9.52 -18.69 -19.81
C ALA A 23 -8.88 -17.30 -19.62
N GLU A 24 -9.02 -16.68 -18.45
CA GLU A 24 -8.36 -15.40 -18.15
C GLU A 24 -6.83 -15.57 -18.00
N LEU A 25 -6.40 -16.68 -17.39
CA LEU A 25 -4.98 -17.01 -17.26
C LEU A 25 -4.37 -17.37 -18.63
N ASP A 26 -5.10 -18.07 -19.48
CA ASP A 26 -4.67 -18.38 -20.84
C ASP A 26 -4.63 -17.12 -21.73
N ASP A 27 -5.58 -16.18 -21.58
CA ASP A 27 -5.53 -14.88 -22.26
C ASP A 27 -4.30 -14.08 -21.82
N LEU A 28 -3.99 -14.04 -20.52
CA LEU A 28 -2.77 -13.43 -20.00
C LEU A 28 -1.53 -14.04 -20.68
N ARG A 29 -1.37 -15.36 -20.64
CA ARG A 29 -0.22 -16.06 -21.25
C ARG A 29 -0.12 -15.81 -22.75
N ALA A 30 -1.25 -15.79 -23.46
CA ALA A 30 -1.30 -15.53 -24.90
C ALA A 30 -0.85 -14.09 -25.22
N ARG A 31 -1.27 -13.10 -24.44
CA ARG A 31 -0.85 -11.70 -24.60
C ARG A 31 0.63 -11.49 -24.27
N LEU A 32 1.14 -12.16 -23.24
CA LEU A 32 2.57 -12.16 -22.92
C LEU A 32 3.39 -12.75 -24.09
N ALA A 33 2.94 -13.87 -24.67
CA ALA A 33 3.60 -14.50 -25.81
C ALA A 33 3.60 -13.64 -27.09
N ALA A 34 2.54 -12.85 -27.29
CA ALA A 34 2.35 -12.01 -28.47
C ALA A 34 2.86 -10.57 -28.29
N ALA A 35 3.54 -10.27 -27.17
CA ALA A 35 3.98 -8.93 -26.86
C ALA A 35 4.92 -8.37 -27.92
N ARG A 36 4.67 -7.12 -28.33
CA ARG A 36 5.58 -6.36 -29.19
C ARG A 36 6.40 -5.40 -28.32
N LEU A 37 7.68 -5.72 -28.13
CA LEU A 37 8.61 -4.95 -27.30
C LEU A 37 9.22 -3.77 -28.07
N PRO A 38 9.60 -2.68 -27.38
CA PRO A 38 10.35 -1.57 -27.98
C PRO A 38 11.81 -1.97 -28.27
N GLU A 39 12.55 -1.08 -28.92
CA GLU A 39 14.02 -1.15 -28.98
C GLU A 39 14.65 -1.07 -27.58
N ALA A 40 15.89 -1.54 -27.46
CA ALA A 40 16.64 -1.45 -26.22
C ALA A 40 16.92 0.01 -25.85
N GLU A 41 16.96 0.27 -24.55
CA GLU A 41 17.37 1.53 -23.96
C GLU A 41 18.76 1.99 -24.46
N THR A 42 18.94 3.30 -24.55
CA THR A 42 20.16 3.91 -25.10
C THR A 42 21.29 4.05 -24.08
N VAL A 43 21.03 3.68 -22.82
CA VAL A 43 22.04 3.61 -21.74
C VAL A 43 22.91 2.36 -21.91
N HIS A 44 23.64 2.30 -23.02
CA HIS A 44 24.47 1.15 -23.38
C HIS A 44 25.70 0.99 -22.47
N GLY A 45 26.00 -0.26 -22.11
CA GLY A 45 27.27 -0.63 -21.47
C GLY A 45 27.40 -0.23 -20.01
N ALA A 46 26.29 0.09 -19.32
CA ALA A 46 26.31 0.11 -17.86
C ALA A 46 26.66 -1.30 -17.37
N ALA A 47 27.72 -1.41 -16.56
CA ALA A 47 27.93 -2.61 -15.74
C ALA A 47 26.69 -2.82 -14.83
N PRO A 48 26.50 -4.02 -14.24
CA PRO A 48 25.53 -4.19 -13.17
C PRO A 48 25.64 -3.03 -12.16
N GLY A 49 24.50 -2.45 -11.82
CA GLY A 49 24.38 -1.23 -11.04
C GLY A 49 23.17 -0.39 -11.42
N PRO A 50 22.84 0.65 -10.64
CA PRO A 50 21.54 1.29 -10.68
C PRO A 50 21.33 2.09 -11.96
N ARG A 51 22.43 2.51 -12.60
CA ARG A 51 22.43 3.34 -13.80
C ARG A 51 21.86 2.67 -15.05
N ARG A 52 21.78 1.32 -15.07
CA ARG A 52 21.14 0.62 -16.19
C ARG A 52 19.62 0.88 -16.24
N TRP A 53 19.02 1.27 -15.10
CA TRP A 53 17.62 1.65 -14.98
C TRP A 53 17.38 3.16 -15.17
N ASP A 54 18.38 3.95 -15.60
CA ASP A 54 18.28 5.41 -15.76
C ASP A 54 17.15 5.82 -16.74
N GLN A 55 16.78 4.94 -17.70
CA GLN A 55 15.68 5.11 -18.66
C GLN A 55 14.45 4.24 -18.37
N GLY A 56 14.36 3.66 -17.17
CA GLY A 56 13.32 2.75 -16.74
C GLY A 56 13.72 1.27 -16.85
N VAL A 57 12.73 0.37 -16.93
CA VAL A 57 12.96 -1.09 -17.00
C VAL A 57 13.84 -1.46 -18.22
N PRO A 58 15.03 -2.04 -18.02
CA PRO A 58 15.87 -2.49 -19.12
C PRO A 58 15.19 -3.61 -19.91
N LEU A 59 15.39 -3.63 -21.23
CA LEU A 59 14.73 -4.61 -22.09
C LEU A 59 15.08 -6.06 -21.72
N ALA A 60 16.33 -6.30 -21.30
CA ALA A 60 16.78 -7.64 -20.90
C ALA A 60 15.98 -8.17 -19.69
N ASP A 61 15.88 -7.38 -18.62
CA ASP A 61 15.12 -7.74 -17.42
C ASP A 61 13.64 -7.93 -17.73
N LEU A 62 13.05 -7.04 -18.55
CA LEU A 62 11.64 -7.17 -18.90
C LEU A 62 11.37 -8.48 -19.67
N VAL A 63 12.28 -8.88 -20.58
CA VAL A 63 12.16 -10.15 -21.31
C VAL A 63 12.22 -11.35 -20.35
N GLU A 64 13.16 -11.35 -19.41
CA GLU A 64 13.31 -12.43 -18.43
C GLU A 64 12.06 -12.55 -17.54
N VAL A 65 11.55 -11.43 -17.02
CA VAL A 65 10.35 -11.41 -16.19
C VAL A 65 9.12 -11.85 -16.98
N VAL A 66 8.96 -11.39 -18.24
CA VAL A 66 7.83 -11.79 -19.09
C VAL A 66 7.86 -13.28 -19.41
N ASP A 67 9.05 -13.85 -19.64
CA ASP A 67 9.16 -15.29 -19.88
C ASP A 67 8.76 -16.08 -18.63
N TYR A 68 9.32 -15.75 -17.47
CA TYR A 68 8.96 -16.38 -16.20
C TYR A 68 7.45 -16.26 -15.89
N TRP A 69 6.88 -15.07 -16.08
CA TRP A 69 5.45 -14.82 -15.83
C TRP A 69 4.55 -15.69 -16.71
N ARG A 70 4.99 -15.97 -17.94
CA ARG A 70 4.24 -16.77 -18.90
C ARG A 70 4.39 -18.28 -18.67
N THR A 71 5.55 -18.75 -18.20
CA THR A 71 5.93 -20.16 -18.24
C THR A 71 5.99 -20.82 -16.86
N GLU A 72 6.33 -20.07 -15.80
CA GLU A 72 6.66 -20.60 -14.48
C GLU A 72 5.77 -20.06 -13.36
N TYR A 73 5.36 -18.78 -13.43
CA TYR A 73 4.55 -18.14 -12.40
C TYR A 73 3.20 -18.85 -12.14
N ASP A 74 2.89 -19.07 -10.86
CA ASP A 74 1.67 -19.75 -10.41
C ASP A 74 0.70 -18.81 -9.67
N TRP A 75 -0.22 -18.21 -10.42
CA TRP A 75 -1.32 -17.41 -9.85
C TRP A 75 -2.18 -18.19 -8.84
N ARG A 76 -2.30 -19.52 -8.97
CA ARG A 76 -3.17 -20.31 -8.07
C ARG A 76 -2.63 -20.32 -6.64
N ALA A 77 -1.30 -20.31 -6.48
CA ALA A 77 -0.67 -20.21 -5.16
C ALA A 77 -1.05 -18.92 -4.42
N PHE A 78 -1.13 -17.79 -5.15
CA PHE A 78 -1.56 -16.51 -4.59
C PHE A 78 -3.05 -16.51 -4.22
N GLU A 79 -3.93 -17.05 -5.07
CA GLU A 79 -5.36 -17.19 -4.75
C GLU A 79 -5.58 -18.01 -3.47
N GLU A 80 -4.90 -19.14 -3.34
CA GLU A 80 -4.97 -19.98 -2.14
C GLU A 80 -4.47 -19.24 -0.90
N ARG A 81 -3.48 -18.37 -1.06
CA ARG A 81 -2.99 -17.53 0.03
C ARG A 81 -4.05 -16.53 0.49
N LEU A 82 -4.69 -15.82 -0.43
CA LEU A 82 -5.78 -14.90 -0.10
C LEU A 82 -6.93 -15.65 0.60
N ASP A 83 -7.28 -16.84 0.13
CA ASP A 83 -8.31 -17.69 0.74
C ASP A 83 -7.97 -18.14 2.16
N ARG A 84 -6.70 -18.49 2.43
CA ARG A 84 -6.22 -18.84 3.79
C ARG A 84 -6.29 -17.66 4.77
N ILE A 85 -6.03 -16.44 4.27
CA ILE A 85 -6.13 -15.22 5.09
C ILE A 85 -7.59 -14.91 5.41
N GLY A 86 -8.47 -15.07 4.42
CA GLY A 86 -9.90 -14.79 4.49
C GLY A 86 -10.24 -13.48 3.81
N GLN A 87 -11.04 -13.57 2.75
CA GLN A 87 -11.48 -12.45 1.92
C GLN A 87 -12.96 -12.15 2.17
N PHE A 88 -13.29 -10.87 2.20
CA PHE A 88 -14.64 -10.40 2.47
C PHE A 88 -14.98 -9.18 1.61
N ARG A 89 -16.27 -8.91 1.49
CA ARG A 89 -16.78 -7.76 0.77
C ARG A 89 -17.99 -7.15 1.48
N THR A 90 -18.09 -5.83 1.43
CA THR A 90 -19.27 -5.08 1.91
C THR A 90 -19.50 -3.84 1.05
N THR A 91 -20.68 -3.23 1.10
CA THR A 91 -20.99 -2.02 0.30
C THR A 91 -20.97 -0.76 1.16
N VAL A 92 -19.99 0.12 1.00
CA VAL A 92 -19.87 1.41 1.71
C VAL A 92 -20.12 2.54 0.72
N ASP A 93 -21.04 3.45 1.03
CA ASP A 93 -21.42 4.57 0.16
C ASP A 93 -21.74 4.16 -1.29
N GLY A 94 -22.41 3.02 -1.44
CA GLY A 94 -22.80 2.46 -2.74
C GLY A 94 -21.66 1.82 -3.53
N LEU A 95 -20.46 1.68 -2.95
CA LEU A 95 -19.31 1.02 -3.58
C LEU A 95 -18.99 -0.29 -2.86
N GLY A 96 -18.81 -1.38 -3.61
CA GLY A 96 -18.36 -2.65 -3.07
C GLY A 96 -16.87 -2.58 -2.69
N ILE A 97 -16.59 -2.75 -1.41
CA ILE A 97 -15.26 -2.74 -0.83
C ILE A 97 -14.83 -4.17 -0.53
N HIS A 98 -13.76 -4.62 -1.17
CA HIS A 98 -13.05 -5.84 -0.84
C HIS A 98 -12.06 -5.60 0.30
N PHE A 99 -11.87 -6.58 1.17
CA PHE A 99 -10.84 -6.56 2.19
C PHE A 99 -10.45 -7.97 2.64
N LEU A 100 -9.19 -8.12 3.05
CA LEU A 100 -8.73 -9.26 3.82
C LEU A 100 -9.07 -9.04 5.29
N HIS A 101 -9.45 -10.09 6.00
CA HIS A 101 -9.68 -10.03 7.44
C HIS A 101 -9.13 -11.27 8.13
N ARG A 102 -7.89 -11.14 8.63
CA ARG A 102 -7.25 -12.15 9.47
C ARG A 102 -7.63 -11.91 10.93
N ARG A 103 -8.60 -12.68 11.42
CA ARG A 103 -8.96 -12.64 12.85
C ARG A 103 -7.91 -13.34 13.70
N SER A 104 -7.35 -12.63 14.67
CA SER A 104 -6.57 -13.21 15.75
C SER A 104 -7.34 -14.29 16.54
N PRO A 105 -6.70 -15.38 16.97
CA PRO A 105 -7.23 -16.29 17.98
C PRO A 105 -7.17 -15.73 19.41
N HIS A 106 -6.41 -14.65 19.64
CA HIS A 106 -6.25 -14.01 20.96
C HIS A 106 -7.48 -13.15 21.28
N THR A 107 -8.04 -13.30 22.48
CA THR A 107 -9.31 -12.64 22.86
C THR A 107 -9.18 -11.15 23.13
N ASP A 108 -7.96 -10.68 23.40
CA ASP A 108 -7.59 -9.30 23.69
C ASP A 108 -6.91 -8.62 22.48
N ALA A 109 -6.94 -9.25 21.30
CA ALA A 109 -6.35 -8.71 20.10
C ALA A 109 -6.97 -7.37 19.71
N THR A 110 -6.12 -6.37 19.44
CA THR A 110 -6.58 -5.04 19.08
C THR A 110 -6.94 -4.98 17.59
N PRO A 111 -8.04 -4.35 17.16
CA PRO A 111 -8.33 -4.17 15.74
C PRO A 111 -7.29 -3.29 15.06
N LEU A 112 -6.74 -3.75 13.94
CA LEU A 112 -5.72 -3.06 13.14
C LEU A 112 -6.19 -2.96 11.68
N LEU A 113 -6.35 -1.73 11.20
CA LEU A 113 -6.59 -1.42 9.80
C LEU A 113 -5.26 -1.15 9.10
N MET A 114 -4.94 -1.87 8.02
CA MET A 114 -3.72 -1.64 7.22
C MET A 114 -4.09 -1.25 5.79
N THR A 115 -3.69 -0.07 5.35
CA THR A 115 -4.03 0.46 4.02
C THR A 115 -2.79 0.48 3.12
N HIS A 116 -2.89 -0.15 1.94
CA HIS A 116 -1.84 -0.18 0.93
C HIS A 116 -1.78 1.12 0.12
N GLY A 117 -0.79 1.20 -0.79
CA GLY A 117 -0.57 2.33 -1.68
C GLY A 117 -0.82 2.02 -3.16
N TRP A 118 -0.15 2.79 -4.01
CA TRP A 118 0.08 2.54 -5.43
C TRP A 118 1.60 2.52 -5.67
N PRO A 119 2.14 1.62 -6.52
CA PRO A 119 1.42 0.66 -7.36
C PRO A 119 1.04 -0.63 -6.66
N GLY A 120 1.20 -0.76 -5.34
CA GLY A 120 0.88 -2.01 -4.66
C GLY A 120 -0.62 -2.25 -4.42
N SER A 121 -0.90 -3.23 -3.56
CA SER A 121 -2.23 -3.74 -3.25
C SER A 121 -2.24 -4.48 -1.91
N VAL A 122 -3.32 -5.21 -1.62
CA VAL A 122 -3.34 -6.13 -0.47
C VAL A 122 -2.23 -7.19 -0.53
N ALA A 123 -1.64 -7.43 -1.71
CA ALA A 123 -0.47 -8.29 -1.91
C ALA A 123 0.73 -7.86 -1.06
N GLU A 124 0.87 -6.57 -0.74
CA GLU A 124 1.96 -6.06 0.12
C GLU A 124 1.95 -6.68 1.52
N PHE A 125 0.80 -7.17 1.98
CA PHE A 125 0.60 -7.59 3.36
C PHE A 125 0.38 -9.09 3.55
N VAL A 126 0.23 -9.87 2.48
CA VAL A 126 -0.13 -11.31 2.59
C VAL A 126 0.93 -12.14 3.31
N ASP A 127 2.18 -11.65 3.38
CA ASP A 127 3.30 -12.24 4.10
C ASP A 127 3.37 -11.91 5.59
N VAL A 128 2.67 -10.87 6.04
CA VAL A 128 2.83 -10.34 7.40
C VAL A 128 1.57 -10.46 8.25
N VAL A 129 0.39 -10.60 7.64
CA VAL A 129 -0.90 -10.63 8.34
C VAL A 129 -1.04 -11.77 9.34
N ASP A 130 -0.51 -12.95 9.03
CA ASP A 130 -0.63 -14.13 9.90
C ASP A 130 0.17 -13.93 11.19
N GLU A 131 1.42 -13.50 11.06
CA GLU A 131 2.27 -13.19 12.20
C GLU A 131 1.63 -12.07 13.03
N LEU A 132 1.19 -10.95 12.43
CA LEU A 132 0.52 -9.87 13.17
C LEU A 132 -0.73 -10.33 13.94
N ALA A 133 -1.49 -11.28 13.39
CA ALA A 133 -2.70 -11.78 14.02
C ALA A 133 -2.44 -12.85 15.09
N ASP A 134 -1.44 -13.70 14.91
CA ASP A 134 -1.09 -14.79 15.83
C ASP A 134 0.43 -14.83 16.07
N PRO A 135 0.96 -13.92 16.91
CA PRO A 135 2.39 -13.85 17.19
C PRO A 135 2.92 -15.17 17.78
N GLY A 136 4.10 -15.59 17.33
CA GLY A 136 4.80 -16.72 17.97
C GLY A 136 5.25 -16.43 19.42
N ASP A 137 5.43 -15.15 19.77
CA ASP A 137 5.72 -14.68 21.12
C ASP A 137 4.41 -14.24 21.82
N ALA A 138 4.01 -14.97 22.86
CA ALA A 138 2.81 -14.69 23.64
C ALA A 138 2.81 -13.35 24.38
N THR A 139 3.96 -12.67 24.48
CA THR A 139 4.07 -11.33 25.07
C THR A 139 3.94 -10.20 24.04
N ALA A 140 4.01 -10.53 22.75
CA ALA A 140 3.84 -9.56 21.68
C ALA A 140 2.35 -9.22 21.49
N PRO A 141 2.01 -7.96 21.16
CA PRO A 141 0.63 -7.60 20.87
C PRO A 141 0.11 -8.33 19.62
N ALA A 142 -1.09 -8.90 19.73
CA ALA A 142 -1.81 -9.54 18.64
C ALA A 142 -2.92 -8.63 18.09
N PHE A 143 -3.28 -8.79 16.81
CA PHE A 143 -4.25 -7.91 16.15
C PHE A 143 -5.33 -8.64 15.35
N HIS A 144 -6.56 -8.11 15.34
CA HIS A 144 -7.50 -8.44 14.28
C HIS A 144 -7.15 -7.58 13.06
N VAL A 145 -6.51 -8.18 12.05
CA VAL A 145 -5.92 -7.45 10.93
C VAL A 145 -6.93 -7.35 9.79
N VAL A 146 -7.26 -6.11 9.40
CA VAL A 146 -8.17 -5.77 8.30
C VAL A 146 -7.37 -5.02 7.23
N VAL A 147 -7.33 -5.56 6.03
CA VAL A 147 -6.56 -5.01 4.90
C VAL A 147 -7.49 -4.76 3.72
N PRO A 148 -8.11 -3.56 3.61
CA PRO A 148 -8.98 -3.27 2.50
C PRO A 148 -8.21 -3.00 1.20
N SER A 149 -8.80 -3.44 0.09
CA SER A 149 -8.41 -2.92 -1.22
C SER A 149 -8.97 -1.51 -1.39
N LEU A 150 -8.11 -0.53 -1.71
CA LEU A 150 -8.54 0.84 -2.00
C LEU A 150 -9.64 0.88 -3.07
N PRO A 151 -10.59 1.84 -3.03
CA PRO A 151 -11.56 2.05 -4.10
C PRO A 151 -10.89 2.16 -5.49
N GLY A 152 -11.27 1.29 -6.42
CA GLY A 152 -10.67 1.20 -7.75
C GLY A 152 -9.42 0.32 -7.87
N PHE A 153 -9.02 -0.36 -6.79
CA PHE A 153 -7.89 -1.28 -6.73
C PHE A 153 -8.35 -2.71 -6.47
N GLY A 154 -7.64 -3.69 -7.04
CA GLY A 154 -7.93 -5.12 -6.88
C GLY A 154 -9.42 -5.45 -7.03
N TYR A 155 -9.98 -6.14 -6.04
CA TYR A 155 -11.37 -6.58 -6.05
C TYR A 155 -12.38 -5.57 -5.49
N SER A 156 -11.94 -4.38 -5.05
CA SER A 156 -12.85 -3.27 -4.75
C SER A 156 -13.41 -2.70 -6.05
N ASP A 157 -14.67 -2.27 -6.00
CA ASP A 157 -15.33 -1.69 -7.17
C ASP A 157 -14.60 -0.44 -7.65
N LYS A 158 -14.67 -0.23 -8.96
CA LYS A 158 -14.18 0.99 -9.60
C LYS A 158 -15.23 2.08 -9.42
N PRO A 159 -14.90 3.23 -8.80
CA PRO A 159 -15.83 4.35 -8.74
C PRO A 159 -16.37 4.73 -10.12
N ALA A 160 -17.70 4.84 -10.23
CA ALA A 160 -18.39 5.28 -11.45
C ALA A 160 -18.48 6.81 -11.58
N THR A 161 -18.19 7.54 -10.50
CA THR A 161 -18.18 9.00 -10.43
C THR A 161 -16.93 9.49 -9.71
N THR A 162 -16.58 10.76 -9.89
CA THR A 162 -15.54 11.43 -9.11
C THR A 162 -15.95 11.56 -7.63
N GLY A 163 -15.01 11.97 -6.77
CA GLY A 163 -15.20 12.25 -5.35
C GLY A 163 -14.69 11.16 -4.41
N TRP A 164 -14.01 10.13 -4.90
CA TRP A 164 -13.35 9.10 -4.08
C TRP A 164 -11.90 9.50 -3.79
N GLY A 165 -11.74 10.64 -3.11
CA GLY A 165 -10.45 11.09 -2.58
C GLY A 165 -10.15 10.59 -1.17
N THR A 166 -8.96 10.88 -0.65
CA THR A 166 -8.45 10.39 0.65
C THR A 166 -9.40 10.62 1.83
N GLU A 167 -10.04 11.80 1.92
CA GLU A 167 -11.05 12.13 2.95
C GLU A 167 -12.26 11.20 2.91
N LYS A 168 -12.79 10.90 1.71
CA LYS A 168 -13.92 9.97 1.57
C LYS A 168 -13.51 8.54 1.88
N ILE A 169 -12.31 8.13 1.45
CA ILE A 169 -11.78 6.78 1.72
C ILE A 169 -11.59 6.57 3.23
N ALA A 170 -11.05 7.56 3.95
CA ALA A 170 -10.93 7.51 5.41
C ALA A 170 -12.29 7.35 6.11
N ALA A 171 -13.31 8.10 5.68
CA ALA A 171 -14.68 7.92 6.19
C ALA A 171 -15.23 6.51 5.91
N ALA A 172 -14.96 5.97 4.71
CA ALA A 172 -15.36 4.62 4.35
C ALA A 172 -14.67 3.54 5.20
N TRP A 173 -13.42 3.77 5.62
CA TRP A 173 -12.71 2.90 6.56
C TRP A 173 -13.29 2.90 7.96
N VAL A 174 -13.72 4.06 8.47
CA VAL A 174 -14.45 4.11 9.74
C VAL A 174 -15.73 3.28 9.66
N GLU A 175 -16.50 3.41 8.58
CA GLU A 175 -17.72 2.62 8.39
C GLU A 175 -17.43 1.12 8.19
N LEU A 176 -16.38 0.75 7.46
CA LEU A 176 -15.93 -0.63 7.31
C LEU A 176 -15.62 -1.24 8.68
N MET A 177 -14.79 -0.57 9.49
CA MET A 177 -14.40 -1.06 10.81
C MET A 177 -15.61 -1.15 11.75
N ARG A 178 -16.53 -0.17 11.72
CA ARG A 178 -17.78 -0.21 12.47
C ARG A 178 -18.65 -1.41 12.11
N ARG A 179 -18.77 -1.76 10.82
CA ARG A 179 -19.52 -2.95 10.35
C ARG A 179 -18.90 -4.26 10.82
N LEU A 180 -17.59 -4.29 11.02
CA LEU A 180 -16.88 -5.41 11.61
C LEU A 180 -17.01 -5.48 13.14
N GLY A 181 -17.65 -4.47 13.76
CA GLY A 181 -17.81 -4.36 15.21
C GLY A 181 -16.59 -3.74 15.91
N HIS A 182 -15.75 -3.02 15.16
CA HIS A 182 -14.55 -2.35 15.68
C HIS A 182 -14.79 -0.83 15.73
N ASP A 183 -15.41 -0.35 16.80
CA ASP A 183 -15.69 1.08 16.98
C ASP A 183 -14.43 1.93 17.23
N ARG A 184 -13.38 1.30 17.77
CA ARG A 184 -12.04 1.88 17.96
C ARG A 184 -10.99 0.92 17.42
N PHE A 185 -10.03 1.43 16.66
CA PHE A 185 -9.01 0.63 16.00
C PHE A 185 -7.68 1.39 15.85
N LEU A 186 -6.59 0.64 15.66
CA LEU A 186 -5.30 1.17 15.23
C LEU A 186 -5.27 1.25 13.71
N ALA A 187 -4.55 2.22 13.15
CA ALA A 187 -4.41 2.36 11.70
C ALA A 187 -2.94 2.39 11.26
N HIS A 188 -2.66 1.73 10.15
CA HIS A 188 -1.36 1.67 9.50
C HIS A 188 -1.45 2.00 8.01
N GLY A 189 -0.43 2.71 7.49
CA GLY A 189 -0.23 2.82 6.05
C GLY A 189 1.10 3.48 5.65
N GLY A 190 1.56 3.15 4.45
CA GLY A 190 2.56 3.89 3.66
C GLY A 190 1.92 4.46 2.39
N ASP A 191 2.66 5.25 1.60
CA ASP A 191 2.16 5.85 0.35
C ASP A 191 0.75 6.49 0.50
N TRP A 192 -0.21 6.22 -0.40
CA TRP A 192 -1.60 6.66 -0.27
C TRP A 192 -2.26 6.16 1.01
N GLY A 193 -1.92 4.96 1.47
CA GLY A 193 -2.36 4.43 2.75
C GLY A 193 -1.92 5.27 3.94
N GLY A 194 -0.72 5.87 3.88
CA GLY A 194 -0.21 6.80 4.90
C GLY A 194 -0.93 8.14 4.86
N ASN A 195 -1.25 8.66 3.68
CA ASN A 195 -2.13 9.82 3.52
C ASN A 195 -3.52 9.58 4.12
N ILE A 196 -4.14 8.44 3.82
CA ILE A 196 -5.44 8.05 4.37
C ILE A 196 -5.37 7.84 5.89
N THR A 197 -4.28 7.24 6.39
CA THR A 197 -4.01 7.07 7.83
C THR A 197 -3.87 8.41 8.55
N THR A 198 -3.26 9.40 7.89
CA THR A 198 -3.14 10.77 8.39
C THR A 198 -4.50 11.45 8.50
N VAL A 199 -5.34 11.31 7.47
CA VAL A 199 -6.72 11.78 7.50
C VAL A 199 -7.52 11.09 8.60
N LEU A 200 -7.41 9.76 8.73
CA LEU A 200 -8.03 8.98 9.80
C LEU A 200 -7.70 9.55 11.18
N GLY A 201 -6.40 9.71 11.48
CA GLY A 201 -5.93 10.20 12.78
C GLY A 201 -6.32 11.66 13.08
N GLY A 202 -6.48 12.50 12.05
CA GLY A 202 -6.82 13.91 12.23
C GLY A 202 -8.32 14.23 12.21
N ARG A 203 -9.12 13.47 11.44
CA ARG A 203 -10.57 13.73 11.26
C ARG A 203 -11.46 12.80 12.06
N PHE A 204 -10.98 11.61 12.41
CA PHE A 204 -11.76 10.60 13.11
C PHE A 204 -11.11 10.15 14.43
N PRO A 205 -10.62 11.06 15.29
CA PRO A 205 -9.89 10.70 16.52
C PRO A 205 -10.73 9.94 17.55
N ALA A 206 -12.07 9.97 17.44
CA ALA A 206 -12.94 9.17 18.28
C ALA A 206 -12.87 7.66 17.96
N HIS A 207 -12.51 7.31 16.72
CA HIS A 207 -12.45 5.93 16.22
C HIS A 207 -11.02 5.39 16.09
N VAL A 208 -10.03 6.28 16.05
CA VAL A 208 -8.62 5.89 15.88
C VAL A 208 -7.92 5.92 17.24
N LEU A 209 -7.48 4.76 17.72
CA LEU A 209 -6.66 4.63 18.94
C LEU A 209 -5.31 5.36 18.76
N GLY A 210 -4.72 5.18 17.60
CA GLY A 210 -3.51 5.87 17.16
C GLY A 210 -3.05 5.30 15.84
N VAL A 211 -1.94 5.84 15.33
CA VAL A 211 -1.47 5.53 13.98
C VAL A 211 -0.03 5.05 13.99
N HIS A 212 0.28 4.13 13.07
CA HIS A 212 1.63 3.84 12.62
C HIS A 212 1.75 4.22 11.15
N THR A 213 2.58 5.18 10.79
CA THR A 213 2.73 5.56 9.37
C THR A 213 4.17 5.46 8.89
N LEU A 214 4.31 5.02 7.65
CA LEU A 214 5.55 5.04 6.88
C LEU A 214 5.68 6.27 5.99
N PHE A 215 4.59 7.02 5.86
CA PHE A 215 4.50 8.21 5.03
C PHE A 215 3.88 9.34 5.84
N ALA A 216 4.70 10.31 6.21
CA ALA A 216 4.36 11.35 7.19
C ALA A 216 4.36 12.75 6.56
N GLU A 217 3.56 12.98 5.51
CA GLU A 217 3.55 14.24 4.75
C GLU A 217 3.41 15.47 5.68
N ALA A 218 4.43 16.31 5.72
CA ALA A 218 4.45 17.51 6.54
C ALA A 218 3.57 18.63 5.94
N PRO A 219 3.21 19.67 6.73
CA PRO A 219 2.63 20.88 6.18
C PRO A 219 3.57 21.55 5.15
N PRO A 220 3.04 22.21 4.12
CA PRO A 220 3.86 22.88 3.11
C PRO A 220 4.59 24.11 3.68
N GLY A 221 5.73 24.45 3.07
CA GLY A 221 6.44 25.72 3.35
C GLY A 221 7.33 25.71 4.59
N LEU A 222 7.65 24.55 5.16
CA LEU A 222 8.53 24.45 6.32
C LEU A 222 9.99 24.75 5.99
N THR A 223 10.67 25.38 6.94
CA THR A 223 12.08 25.78 6.82
C THR A 223 13.01 24.58 6.97
N THR A 224 14.13 24.61 6.26
CA THR A 224 15.23 23.63 6.46
C THR A 224 16.22 24.09 7.54
N GLU A 225 16.02 25.26 8.14
CA GLU A 225 16.82 25.72 9.28
C GLU A 225 16.59 24.80 10.49
N GLY A 226 17.66 24.43 11.19
CA GLY A 226 17.59 23.56 12.36
C GLY A 226 17.50 22.05 12.04
N LEU A 227 17.35 21.66 10.77
CA LEU A 227 17.45 20.25 10.37
C LEU A 227 18.89 19.74 10.48
N THR A 228 19.02 18.48 10.88
CA THR A 228 20.29 17.75 10.81
C THR A 228 20.76 17.56 9.37
N GLU A 229 22.01 17.14 9.17
CA GLU A 229 22.55 16.85 7.84
C GLU A 229 21.75 15.75 7.13
N THR A 230 21.45 14.65 7.83
CA THR A 230 20.62 13.55 7.32
C THR A 230 19.22 14.03 6.94
N GLU A 231 18.56 14.79 7.80
CA GLU A 231 17.23 15.33 7.49
C GLU A 231 17.27 16.29 6.31
N ARG A 232 18.31 17.13 6.18
CA ARG A 232 18.48 17.99 5.01
C ARG A 232 18.62 17.17 3.73
N ALA A 233 19.45 16.13 3.74
CA ALA A 233 19.60 15.22 2.61
C ALA A 233 18.25 14.60 2.22
N TRP A 234 17.46 14.12 3.18
CA TRP A 234 16.11 13.60 2.92
C TRP A 234 15.20 14.62 2.22
N THR A 235 15.25 15.90 2.63
CA THR A 235 14.47 16.94 1.96
C THR A 235 14.94 17.22 0.54
N GLU A 236 16.23 17.09 0.27
CA GLU A 236 16.82 17.30 -1.06
C GLU A 236 16.50 16.13 -1.98
N GLU A 237 16.64 14.89 -1.51
CA GLU A 237 16.27 13.67 -2.23
C GLU A 237 14.78 13.64 -2.59
N THR A 238 13.90 13.95 -1.63
CA THR A 238 12.45 14.01 -1.86
C THR A 238 12.11 15.08 -2.91
N ARG A 239 12.77 16.25 -2.86
CA ARG A 239 12.58 17.32 -3.85
C ARG A 239 13.10 16.91 -5.23
N ASP A 240 14.21 16.19 -5.30
CA ASP A 240 14.79 15.71 -6.54
C ASP A 240 13.86 14.69 -7.21
N PHE A 241 13.36 13.70 -6.45
CA PHE A 241 12.39 12.72 -6.90
C PHE A 241 11.15 13.39 -7.50
N TRP A 242 10.52 14.30 -6.75
CA TRP A 242 9.31 14.99 -7.21
C TRP A 242 9.54 15.87 -8.44
N ARG A 243 10.76 16.38 -8.63
CA ARG A 243 11.12 17.22 -9.78
C ARG A 243 11.40 16.39 -11.03
N HIS A 244 12.10 15.27 -10.89
CA HIS A 244 12.70 14.57 -12.03
C HIS A 244 12.10 13.18 -12.31
N ARG A 245 11.47 12.54 -11.32
CA ARG A 245 11.09 11.12 -11.36
C ARG A 245 9.59 10.88 -11.17
N ALA A 246 8.85 11.88 -10.70
CA ALA A 246 7.39 11.80 -10.48
C ALA A 246 6.51 11.96 -11.75
N ALA A 247 7.03 11.70 -12.95
CA ALA A 247 6.27 11.82 -14.20
C ALA A 247 5.03 10.90 -14.23
N TYR A 248 5.15 9.70 -13.65
CA TYR A 248 4.05 8.75 -13.50
C TYR A 248 2.87 9.39 -12.73
N ALA A 249 3.16 10.07 -11.61
CA ALA A 249 2.16 10.70 -10.75
C ALA A 249 1.47 11.85 -11.48
N LYS A 250 2.22 12.67 -12.24
CA LYS A 250 1.64 13.75 -13.05
C LYS A 250 0.73 13.22 -14.15
N GLN A 251 1.11 12.12 -14.80
CA GLN A 251 0.27 11.48 -15.81
C GLN A 251 -1.03 10.93 -15.20
N GLN A 252 -0.94 10.22 -14.08
CA GLN A 252 -2.12 9.67 -13.39
C GLN A 252 -2.99 10.77 -12.76
N ALA A 253 -2.40 11.84 -12.25
CA ALA A 253 -3.15 12.96 -11.66
C ALA A 253 -3.92 13.79 -12.70
N THR A 254 -3.52 13.75 -13.98
CA THR A 254 -4.12 14.60 -15.01
C THR A 254 -4.92 13.82 -16.05
N ARG A 255 -4.45 12.63 -16.44
CA ARG A 255 -4.98 11.83 -17.55
C ARG A 255 -5.00 10.33 -17.22
N PRO A 256 -5.59 9.90 -16.08
CA PRO A 256 -5.59 8.48 -15.67
C PRO A 256 -6.31 7.58 -16.69
N GLN A 257 -7.38 8.10 -17.31
CA GLN A 257 -8.10 7.37 -18.36
C GLN A 257 -7.24 7.14 -19.62
N THR A 258 -6.35 8.08 -19.96
CA THR A 258 -5.53 8.00 -21.18
C THR A 258 -4.45 6.93 -21.04
N VAL A 259 -3.66 6.98 -19.95
CA VAL A 259 -2.65 5.94 -19.69
C VAL A 259 -3.32 4.58 -19.42
N GLY A 260 -4.50 4.60 -18.79
CA GLY A 260 -5.27 3.41 -18.46
C GLY A 260 -5.62 2.50 -19.64
N TYR A 261 -5.77 3.02 -20.87
CA TYR A 261 -5.99 2.16 -22.04
C TYR A 261 -4.81 1.21 -22.27
N ALA A 262 -3.57 1.72 -22.15
CA ALA A 262 -2.37 0.91 -22.31
C ALA A 262 -2.20 -0.08 -21.15
N LEU A 263 -2.45 0.38 -19.92
CA LEU A 263 -2.27 -0.42 -18.70
C LEU A 263 -3.35 -1.50 -18.50
N VAL A 264 -4.49 -1.39 -19.20
CA VAL A 264 -5.55 -2.42 -19.16
C VAL A 264 -5.50 -3.35 -20.37
N ASP A 265 -4.96 -2.91 -21.51
CA ASP A 265 -4.88 -3.74 -22.73
C ASP A 265 -3.64 -4.64 -22.79
N SER A 266 -2.50 -4.14 -22.31
CA SER A 266 -1.21 -4.82 -22.41
C SER A 266 -0.68 -5.24 -21.03
N PRO A 267 -0.59 -6.55 -20.73
CA PRO A 267 0.00 -7.01 -19.48
C PRO A 267 1.49 -6.67 -19.38
N VAL A 268 2.23 -6.68 -20.50
CA VAL A 268 3.63 -6.24 -20.53
C VAL A 268 3.75 -4.74 -20.29
N GLY A 269 2.82 -3.93 -20.83
CA GLY A 269 2.76 -2.50 -20.57
C GLY A 269 2.46 -2.17 -19.10
N LEU A 270 1.54 -2.92 -18.49
CA LEU A 270 1.23 -2.85 -17.07
C LEU A 270 2.43 -3.24 -16.20
N LEU A 271 3.05 -4.40 -16.49
CA LEU A 271 4.24 -4.88 -15.80
C LEU A 271 5.36 -3.85 -15.86
N ALA A 272 5.70 -3.34 -17.04
CA ALA A 272 6.78 -2.36 -17.18
C ALA A 272 6.51 -1.08 -16.39
N TRP A 273 5.25 -0.62 -16.36
CA TRP A 273 4.85 0.58 -15.62
C TRP A 273 4.96 0.43 -14.10
N ILE A 274 4.68 -0.77 -13.57
CA ILE A 274 4.73 -1.08 -12.14
C ILE A 274 6.14 -1.49 -11.70
N LEU A 275 6.82 -2.35 -12.47
CA LEU A 275 8.17 -2.84 -12.16
C LEU A 275 9.20 -1.72 -12.10
N ASP A 276 9.05 -0.69 -12.93
CA ASP A 276 9.89 0.53 -12.86
C ASP A 276 9.87 1.15 -11.44
N LYS A 277 8.74 1.11 -10.76
CA LYS A 277 8.57 1.66 -9.41
C LYS A 277 9.12 0.73 -8.34
N PHE A 278 8.91 -0.58 -8.48
CA PHE A 278 9.59 -1.54 -7.61
C PHE A 278 11.12 -1.41 -7.72
N ALA A 279 11.67 -1.26 -8.92
CA ALA A 279 13.11 -1.06 -9.11
C ALA A 279 13.61 0.26 -8.49
N GLU A 280 12.88 1.36 -8.71
CA GLU A 280 13.31 2.68 -8.26
C GLU A 280 13.13 2.89 -6.74
N TRP A 281 12.10 2.32 -6.13
CA TRP A 281 11.66 2.67 -4.77
C TRP A 281 12.10 1.67 -3.70
N THR A 282 12.64 0.53 -4.11
CA THR A 282 13.20 -0.50 -3.22
C THR A 282 14.65 -0.22 -2.88
N ASP A 283 15.12 -0.70 -1.72
CA ASP A 283 16.53 -0.70 -1.35
C ASP A 283 17.31 -1.76 -2.17
N THR A 284 17.72 -1.37 -3.38
CA THR A 284 18.48 -2.18 -4.33
C THR A 284 19.63 -1.37 -4.94
N GLU A 285 20.67 -2.08 -5.40
CA GLU A 285 21.81 -1.52 -6.13
C GLU A 285 21.84 -1.94 -7.61
N ASP A 286 21.23 -3.06 -8.00
CA ASP A 286 21.20 -3.49 -9.41
C ASP A 286 19.81 -3.86 -9.93
N SER A 287 18.99 -4.52 -9.12
CA SER A 287 17.70 -5.04 -9.53
C SER A 287 16.78 -5.18 -8.31
N PRO A 288 15.48 -4.83 -8.42
CA PRO A 288 14.54 -5.03 -7.32
C PRO A 288 14.52 -6.46 -6.78
N PHE A 289 14.94 -7.43 -7.60
CA PHE A 289 14.99 -8.84 -7.24
C PHE A 289 16.12 -9.23 -6.27
N GLU A 290 17.00 -8.30 -5.89
CA GLU A 290 17.97 -8.50 -4.80
C GLU A 290 17.28 -8.60 -3.43
N THR A 291 16.14 -7.93 -3.25
CA THR A 291 15.38 -7.87 -2.00
C THR A 291 13.94 -8.34 -2.15
N LEU A 292 13.36 -8.25 -3.35
CA LEU A 292 12.01 -8.71 -3.66
C LEU A 292 12.04 -10.06 -4.38
N SER A 293 11.09 -10.95 -4.08
CA SER A 293 10.89 -12.12 -4.94
C SER A 293 10.13 -11.71 -6.20
N LEU A 294 10.44 -12.39 -7.30
CA LEU A 294 9.73 -12.20 -8.56
C LEU A 294 8.24 -12.52 -8.43
N ASP A 295 7.90 -13.59 -7.70
CA ASP A 295 6.52 -13.97 -7.41
C ASP A 295 5.75 -12.86 -6.69
N ARG A 296 6.34 -12.18 -5.70
CA ARG A 296 5.65 -11.08 -4.97
C ARG A 296 5.29 -9.91 -5.89
N VAL A 297 6.19 -9.57 -6.82
CA VAL A 297 5.91 -8.52 -7.81
C VAL A 297 4.82 -8.99 -8.76
N LEU A 298 4.86 -10.25 -9.22
CA LEU A 298 3.87 -10.79 -10.14
C LEU A 298 2.51 -11.06 -9.50
N ASP A 299 2.43 -11.35 -8.20
CA ASP A 299 1.18 -11.41 -7.43
C ASP A 299 0.43 -10.09 -7.53
N ASP A 300 1.13 -8.98 -7.31
CA ASP A 300 0.56 -7.65 -7.41
C ASP A 300 0.16 -7.30 -8.85
N VAL A 301 1.09 -7.43 -9.81
CA VAL A 301 0.85 -7.09 -11.22
C VAL A 301 -0.27 -7.95 -11.83
N THR A 302 -0.31 -9.25 -11.52
CA THR A 302 -1.36 -10.16 -12.01
C THR A 302 -2.72 -9.81 -11.41
N LEU A 303 -2.78 -9.40 -10.14
CA LEU A 303 -4.00 -8.89 -9.54
C LEU A 303 -4.51 -7.65 -10.29
N TYR A 304 -3.65 -6.70 -10.60
CA TYR A 304 -4.02 -5.51 -11.39
C TYR A 304 -4.54 -5.86 -12.79
N TRP A 305 -3.89 -6.83 -13.45
CA TRP A 305 -4.28 -7.31 -14.77
C TRP A 305 -5.67 -7.95 -14.77
N LEU A 306 -5.86 -8.97 -13.92
CA LEU A 306 -7.10 -9.75 -13.87
C LEU A 306 -8.30 -8.89 -13.44
N THR A 307 -8.07 -7.95 -12.54
CA THR A 307 -9.12 -7.02 -12.10
C THR A 307 -9.28 -5.80 -13.00
N ARG A 308 -8.41 -5.64 -14.01
CA ARG A 308 -8.39 -4.53 -14.97
C ARG A 308 -8.33 -3.16 -14.27
N THR A 309 -7.50 -3.03 -13.25
CA THR A 309 -7.44 -1.84 -12.40
C THR A 309 -6.37 -0.83 -12.79
N GLY A 310 -5.62 -1.05 -13.88
CA GLY A 310 -4.58 -0.12 -14.35
C GLY A 310 -5.08 1.34 -14.52
N ALA A 311 -6.31 1.52 -15.02
CA ALA A 311 -6.92 2.86 -15.14
C ALA A 311 -7.53 3.38 -13.84
N SER A 312 -8.24 2.52 -13.11
CA SER A 312 -9.03 2.93 -11.93
C SER A 312 -8.16 3.21 -10.72
N ALA A 313 -7.08 2.45 -10.51
CA ALA A 313 -6.12 2.68 -9.45
C ALA A 313 -5.45 4.06 -9.58
N GLY A 314 -5.06 4.42 -10.81
CA GLY A 314 -4.48 5.75 -11.10
C GLY A 314 -5.43 6.92 -10.84
N ARG A 315 -6.75 6.71 -10.69
CA ARG A 315 -7.70 7.81 -10.40
C ARG A 315 -7.54 8.39 -9.01
N ILE A 316 -6.93 7.68 -8.05
CA ILE A 316 -6.66 8.26 -6.73
C ILE A 316 -5.77 9.51 -6.84
N TYR A 317 -4.83 9.52 -7.79
CA TYR A 317 -4.02 10.69 -8.10
C TYR A 317 -4.88 11.84 -8.64
N TYR A 318 -5.82 11.56 -9.54
CA TYR A 318 -6.72 12.59 -10.06
C TYR A 318 -7.62 13.20 -8.98
N GLU A 319 -8.07 12.37 -8.03
CA GLU A 319 -8.93 12.81 -6.93
C GLU A 319 -8.17 13.52 -5.81
N SER A 320 -6.90 13.17 -5.57
CA SER A 320 -6.22 13.50 -4.30
C SER A 320 -4.81 14.07 -4.41
N HIS A 321 -4.25 14.23 -5.61
CA HIS A 321 -2.88 14.75 -5.73
C HIS A 321 -2.79 16.20 -5.20
N ASN A 322 -1.96 16.41 -4.18
CA ASN A 322 -1.83 17.66 -3.42
C ASN A 322 -3.13 18.13 -2.74
N SER A 323 -4.02 17.20 -2.35
CA SER A 323 -5.31 17.53 -1.73
C SER A 323 -5.33 17.46 -0.20
N LEU A 324 -4.24 17.04 0.44
CA LEU A 324 -4.19 16.94 1.90
C LEU A 324 -4.31 18.34 2.52
N ASP A 325 -5.24 18.51 3.46
CA ASP A 325 -5.45 19.79 4.15
C ASP A 325 -4.16 20.25 4.86
N PRO A 326 -3.57 21.41 4.48
CA PRO A 326 -2.38 21.95 5.12
C PRO A 326 -2.56 22.24 6.62
N GLY A 327 -3.80 22.52 7.03
CA GLY A 327 -4.20 22.81 8.41
C GLY A 327 -4.54 21.56 9.22
N LEU A 328 -4.64 20.37 8.61
CA LEU A 328 -4.95 19.14 9.33
C LEU A 328 -3.86 18.83 10.36
N ARG A 329 -4.28 18.50 11.58
CA ARG A 329 -3.41 18.06 12.67
C ARG A 329 -3.86 16.70 13.16
N VAL A 330 -2.90 15.88 13.58
CA VAL A 330 -3.11 14.54 14.12
C VAL A 330 -2.76 14.57 15.60
N ASP A 331 -3.78 14.35 16.42
CA ASP A 331 -3.70 14.44 17.89
C ASP A 331 -3.64 13.08 18.60
N VAL A 332 -4.02 12.03 17.89
CA VAL A 332 -3.87 10.66 18.38
C VAL A 332 -2.37 10.29 18.45
N PRO A 333 -1.97 9.40 19.39
CA PRO A 333 -0.59 8.92 19.45
C PRO A 333 -0.14 8.37 18.10
N SER A 334 1.06 8.76 17.69
CA SER A 334 1.62 8.43 16.38
C SER A 334 3.00 7.76 16.53
N ALA A 335 3.15 6.58 15.91
CA ALA A 335 4.42 5.97 15.62
C ALA A 335 4.77 6.23 14.15
N ILE A 336 6.01 6.66 13.88
CA ILE A 336 6.45 7.02 12.53
C ILE A 336 7.81 6.37 12.26
N THR A 337 7.94 5.71 11.12
CA THR A 337 9.18 5.07 10.68
C THR A 337 9.55 5.56 9.29
N MET A 338 10.74 6.15 9.15
CA MET A 338 11.27 6.65 7.87
C MET A 338 12.34 5.71 7.34
N TYR A 339 12.02 4.95 6.28
CA TYR A 339 12.96 4.05 5.64
C TYR A 339 13.97 4.82 4.79
N PRO A 340 15.27 4.45 4.82
CA PRO A 340 16.34 5.26 4.23
C PRO A 340 16.24 5.37 2.70
N ARG A 341 15.73 4.34 2.02
CA ARG A 341 15.57 4.31 0.56
C ARG A 341 14.16 4.62 0.07
N ASP A 342 13.27 5.04 0.97
CA ASP A 342 11.97 5.57 0.55
C ASP A 342 12.16 6.82 -0.32
N ILE A 343 11.30 6.97 -1.31
CA ILE A 343 11.27 8.11 -2.24
C ILE A 343 10.79 9.40 -1.58
N GLU A 344 10.07 9.29 -0.46
CA GLU A 344 9.54 10.42 0.27
C GLU A 344 9.86 10.32 1.75
N LYS A 345 10.81 11.14 2.19
CA LYS A 345 11.29 11.15 3.57
C LYS A 345 11.00 12.49 4.21
N THR A 346 10.45 12.42 5.43
CA THR A 346 10.08 13.62 6.19
C THR A 346 10.96 13.78 7.42
N PRO A 347 11.63 14.93 7.60
CA PRO A 347 12.32 15.26 8.84
C PRO A 347 11.39 15.22 10.05
N ARG A 348 11.92 14.81 11.21
CA ARG A 348 11.10 14.72 12.44
C ARG A 348 10.50 16.08 12.84
N PRO A 349 11.26 17.21 12.83
CA PRO A 349 10.68 18.52 13.15
C PRO A 349 9.50 18.89 12.24
N TRP A 350 9.53 18.47 10.98
CA TRP A 350 8.46 18.74 10.03
C TRP A 350 7.24 17.88 10.27
N ALA A 351 7.43 16.58 10.52
CA ALA A 351 6.35 15.70 10.91
C ALA A 351 5.66 16.20 12.19
N GLN A 352 6.42 16.71 13.16
CA GLN A 352 5.89 17.20 14.44
C GLN A 352 4.89 18.36 14.31
N GLU A 353 4.97 19.16 13.23
CA GLU A 353 4.00 20.21 12.93
C GLU A 353 2.61 19.66 12.58
N ARG A 354 2.54 18.41 12.09
CA ARG A 354 1.27 17.71 11.80
C ARG A 354 0.90 16.74 12.91
N TYR A 355 1.81 15.87 13.32
CA TYR A 355 1.61 14.85 14.35
C TYR A 355 2.05 15.39 15.71
N ARG A 356 1.09 15.88 16.51
CA ARG A 356 1.41 16.59 17.76
C ARG A 356 1.83 15.66 18.90
N LYS A 357 1.54 14.36 18.79
CA LYS A 357 1.87 13.32 19.78
C LYS A 357 2.65 12.16 19.14
N ILE A 358 3.86 12.43 18.65
CA ILE A 358 4.78 11.37 18.19
C ILE A 358 5.34 10.63 19.41
N VAL A 359 4.91 9.38 19.59
CA VAL A 359 5.31 8.51 20.72
C VAL A 359 6.47 7.59 20.37
N ARG A 360 6.66 7.32 19.07
CA ARG A 360 7.81 6.59 18.54
C ARG A 360 8.23 7.19 17.21
N TRP A 361 9.52 7.41 17.06
CA TRP A 361 10.15 7.80 15.81
C TRP A 361 11.28 6.82 15.53
N ASN A 362 11.31 6.21 14.35
CA ASN A 362 12.33 5.25 13.96
C ASN A 362 12.86 5.56 12.55
N ALA A 363 14.11 5.16 12.30
CA ALA A 363 14.76 5.25 11.00
C ALA A 363 15.74 4.06 10.91
N PRO A 364 15.35 2.94 10.27
CA PRO A 364 16.20 1.76 10.14
C PRO A 364 17.42 2.02 9.24
N GLU A 365 18.39 1.11 9.30
CA GLU A 365 19.60 1.17 8.47
C GLU A 365 19.36 0.78 6.99
N ARG A 366 18.28 0.06 6.70
CA ARG A 366 17.94 -0.48 5.37
C ARG A 366 16.44 -0.43 5.10
N GLY A 367 16.07 -0.72 3.86
CA GLY A 367 14.70 -0.78 3.36
C GLY A 367 14.28 0.48 2.61
N GLY A 368 13.41 0.28 1.64
CA GLY A 368 12.81 1.32 0.82
C GLY A 368 11.32 1.51 1.10
N HIS A 369 10.59 1.78 0.02
CA HIS A 369 9.19 2.15 0.03
C HIS A 369 8.23 0.97 0.30
N PHE A 370 8.66 -0.27 0.08
CA PHE A 370 7.84 -1.48 0.24
C PHE A 370 8.35 -2.39 1.37
N PRO A 371 8.51 -1.89 2.60
CA PRO A 371 9.23 -2.61 3.65
C PRO A 371 8.57 -3.92 4.08
N SER A 372 7.26 -4.08 3.90
CA SER A 372 6.58 -5.37 4.16
C SER A 372 6.96 -6.45 3.14
N LEU A 373 7.43 -6.07 1.96
CA LEU A 373 7.93 -6.98 0.93
C LEU A 373 9.45 -7.14 1.00
N GLU A 374 10.18 -6.04 1.27
CA GLU A 374 11.65 -5.98 1.32
C GLU A 374 12.24 -6.58 2.61
N MET A 375 11.59 -6.32 3.74
CA MET A 375 12.09 -6.70 5.07
C MET A 375 10.93 -7.13 6.00
N PRO A 376 10.17 -8.18 5.63
CA PRO A 376 8.92 -8.55 6.31
C PRO A 376 9.09 -8.75 7.82
N GLU A 377 10.17 -9.40 8.27
CA GLU A 377 10.41 -9.64 9.70
C GLU A 377 10.67 -8.34 10.47
N TYR A 378 11.46 -7.43 9.89
CA TYR A 378 11.74 -6.13 10.52
C TYR A 378 10.48 -5.25 10.52
N PHE A 379 9.74 -5.21 9.41
CA PHE A 379 8.50 -4.46 9.29
C PHE A 379 7.49 -4.88 10.37
N VAL A 380 7.30 -6.19 10.58
CA VAL A 380 6.41 -6.71 11.64
C VAL A 380 6.90 -6.29 13.03
N ALA A 381 8.19 -6.41 13.31
CA ALA A 381 8.76 -6.06 14.60
C ALA A 381 8.61 -4.57 14.91
N ASP A 382 8.89 -3.69 13.94
CA ASP A 382 8.76 -2.25 14.09
C ASP A 382 7.30 -1.82 14.23
N LEU A 383 6.40 -2.38 13.40
CA LEU A 383 4.97 -2.12 13.48
C LEU A 383 4.42 -2.47 14.88
N ARG A 384 4.75 -3.66 15.39
CA ARG A 384 4.36 -4.07 16.76
C ARG A 384 4.91 -3.14 17.82
N ALA A 385 6.20 -2.79 17.75
CA ALA A 385 6.81 -1.90 18.73
C ALA A 385 6.19 -0.49 18.70
N GLY A 386 5.87 0.02 17.51
CA GLY A 386 5.18 1.29 17.33
C GLY A 386 3.75 1.27 17.86
N LEU A 387 2.98 0.23 17.53
CA LEU A 387 1.61 0.10 18.01
C LEU A 387 1.54 -0.16 19.53
N ALA A 388 2.50 -0.88 20.10
CA ALA A 388 2.63 -1.02 21.56
C ALA A 388 2.88 0.34 22.24
N ALA A 389 3.76 1.17 21.67
CA ALA A 389 3.99 2.53 22.19
C ALA A 389 2.76 3.43 22.05
N VAL A 390 2.00 3.28 20.97
CA VAL A 390 0.71 3.96 20.76
C VAL A 390 -0.30 3.57 21.82
N LEU A 391 -0.48 2.28 22.08
CA LEU A 391 -1.41 1.77 23.08
C LEU A 391 -1.03 2.23 24.50
N ALA A 392 0.25 2.12 24.86
CA ALA A 392 0.73 2.59 26.16
C ALA A 392 0.47 4.09 26.40
N ALA A 393 0.43 4.89 25.34
CA ALA A 393 0.13 6.32 25.41
C ALA A 393 -1.37 6.66 25.36
N CYS A 394 -2.25 5.66 25.13
CA CYS A 394 -3.70 5.81 25.24
C CYS A 394 -4.21 5.55 26.67
N ASP A 395 -3.48 4.73 27.42
CA ASP A 395 -3.83 4.33 28.78
C ASP A 395 -3.41 5.35 29.86
N GLY A 396 -2.60 6.35 29.49
CA GLY A 396 -2.16 7.46 30.33
C GLY A 396 -2.60 8.81 29.77
#